data_AF-A0A942JVM8-F1
#
_entry.id   AF-A0A942JVM8-F1
#
_cell.length_a   1.000
_cell.length_b   1.000
_cell.length_c   1.000
_cell.angle_alpha   90.00
_cell.angle_beta   90.00
_cell.angle_gamma   90.00
#
_symmetry.space_group_name_H-M   'P 1'
#
loop_
_entity.id
_entity.type
_entity.pdbx_description
1 polymer ?
#
loop_
_entity_poly.entity_id
_entity_poly.type
_entity_poly.pdbx_seq_one_letter_code
_entity_poly.pdbx_strand_id
1 'polypeptide(L)'
;MGDPVRAVSLSPMLGRVFRTLTTRLTVAFAAVALLTAGLSAIILSAVWAQLFDQYVRDGLQSTAVGAAHIIGKYYERDGGWSVHAFSQMPRFGIMSGLGLHVLNEENFVIYDDSVAGELMGGVVSFPQATGGMPREPVV
;
A
#
# COMPACT_ATOMS: atom_id res chain seq x y z
N MET A 1 -44.57 -73.61 31.60
CA MET A 1 -44.71 -72.37 32.39
C MET A 1 -43.37 -71.63 32.25
N GLY A 2 -43.19 -70.84 31.19
CA GLY A 2 -41.93 -70.16 30.89
C GLY A 2 -42.15 -68.66 30.98
N ASP A 3 -41.45 -68.01 31.90
CA ASP A 3 -41.53 -66.57 32.09
C ASP A 3 -40.97 -65.82 30.86
N PRO A 4 -41.68 -64.78 30.35
CA PRO A 4 -41.12 -63.93 29.32
C PRO A 4 -40.08 -63.00 29.95
N VAL A 5 -38.84 -63.16 29.50
CA VAL A 5 -37.72 -62.27 29.83
C VAL A 5 -38.14 -60.83 29.50
N ARG A 6 -38.26 -60.00 30.55
CA ARG A 6 -38.50 -58.56 30.44
C ARG A 6 -37.34 -57.95 29.65
N ALA A 7 -37.61 -57.51 28.43
CA ALA A 7 -36.72 -56.65 27.67
C ALA A 7 -36.53 -55.33 28.45
N VAL A 8 -35.36 -55.18 29.09
CA VAL A 8 -34.94 -53.93 29.69
C VAL A 8 -34.70 -52.95 28.55
N SER A 9 -35.68 -52.07 28.32
CA SER A 9 -35.57 -50.92 27.42
C SER A 9 -34.49 -49.97 27.94
N LEU A 10 -33.24 -50.17 27.50
CA LEU A 10 -32.15 -49.22 27.72
C LEU A 10 -32.49 -47.89 27.02
N SER A 11 -32.68 -46.89 27.87
CA SER A 11 -33.36 -45.62 27.62
C SER A 11 -32.72 -44.66 26.58
N PRO A 12 -33.52 -43.77 25.96
CA PRO A 12 -33.09 -42.72 25.01
C PRO A 12 -32.29 -41.55 25.64
N MET A 13 -31.74 -41.72 26.85
CA MET A 13 -31.02 -40.65 27.55
C MET A 13 -29.61 -40.42 27.00
N LEU A 14 -28.94 -41.45 26.47
CA LEU A 14 -27.61 -41.29 25.87
C LEU A 14 -27.62 -40.32 24.68
N GLY A 15 -28.64 -40.38 23.83
CA GLY A 15 -28.74 -39.51 22.64
C GLY A 15 -28.83 -38.01 22.94
N ARG A 16 -29.36 -37.62 24.11
CA ARG A 16 -29.42 -36.21 24.53
C ARG A 16 -28.08 -35.68 25.00
N VAL A 17 -27.34 -36.47 25.78
CA VAL A 17 -26.05 -36.07 26.35
C VAL A 17 -24.99 -35.87 25.26
N PHE A 18 -24.90 -36.80 24.31
CA PHE A 18 -23.98 -36.67 23.16
C PHE A 18 -24.27 -35.43 22.32
N ARG A 19 -25.55 -35.12 22.07
CA ARG A 19 -25.94 -33.93 21.30
C ARG A 19 -25.47 -32.64 21.97
N THR A 20 -25.59 -32.52 23.29
CA THR A 20 -25.05 -31.36 24.04
C THR A 20 -23.53 -31.30 24.08
N LEU A 21 -22.84 -32.43 24.17
CA LEU A 21 -21.38 -32.47 24.23
C LEU A 21 -20.76 -32.10 22.87
N THR A 22 -21.28 -32.67 21.79
CA THR A 22 -20.87 -32.37 20.42
C THR A 22 -21.10 -30.90 20.10
N THR A 23 -22.27 -30.32 20.42
CA THR A 23 -22.53 -28.89 20.18
C THR A 23 -21.54 -28.00 20.92
N ARG A 24 -21.22 -28.29 22.19
CA ARG A 24 -20.23 -27.52 22.96
C ARG A 24 -18.84 -27.60 22.35
N LEU A 25 -18.42 -28.78 21.92
CA LEU A 25 -17.12 -28.99 21.28
C LEU A 25 -17.02 -28.27 19.93
N THR A 26 -18.07 -28.33 19.10
CA THR A 26 -18.11 -27.62 17.82
C THR A 26 -18.06 -26.11 18.00
N VAL A 27 -18.78 -25.56 18.99
CA VAL A 27 -18.74 -24.13 19.30
C VAL A 27 -17.34 -23.71 19.79
N ALA A 28 -16.73 -24.50 20.68
CA ALA A 28 -15.37 -24.23 21.14
C ALA A 28 -14.35 -24.26 19.98
N PHE A 29 -14.46 -25.26 19.10
CA PHE A 29 -13.61 -25.37 17.93
C PHE A 29 -13.80 -24.18 16.97
N ALA A 30 -15.05 -23.81 16.68
CA ALA A 30 -15.37 -22.66 15.85
C ALA A 30 -14.83 -21.35 16.45
N ALA A 31 -14.95 -21.17 17.77
CA ALA A 31 -14.43 -20.00 18.46
C ALA A 31 -12.90 -19.90 18.32
N VAL A 32 -12.18 -21.00 18.53
CA VAL A 32 -10.73 -21.05 18.34
C VAL A 32 -10.36 -20.79 16.89
N ALA A 33 -11.07 -21.39 15.93
CA ALA A 33 -10.82 -21.16 14.51
C ALA A 33 -11.00 -19.68 14.13
N LEU A 34 -12.04 -19.02 14.65
CA LEU A 34 -12.29 -17.60 14.42
C LEU A 34 -11.19 -16.72 15.04
N LEU A 35 -10.74 -17.02 16.25
CA LEU A 35 -9.64 -16.29 16.89
C LEU A 35 -8.34 -16.45 16.10
N THR A 36 -8.02 -17.67 15.67
CA THR A 36 -6.83 -17.94 14.85
C THR A 36 -6.90 -17.26 13.50
N ALA A 37 -8.04 -17.33 12.82
CA ALA A 37 -8.24 -16.67 11.53
C ALA A 37 -8.16 -15.14 11.67
N GLY A 38 -8.76 -14.58 12.72
CA GLY A 38 -8.70 -13.15 13.01
C GLY A 38 -7.27 -12.68 13.30
N LEU A 39 -6.54 -13.41 14.15
CA LEU A 39 -5.14 -13.11 14.42
C LEU A 39 -4.28 -13.19 13.15
N SER A 40 -4.50 -14.22 12.33
CA SER A 40 -3.79 -14.39 11.05
C SER A 40 -4.06 -13.22 10.10
N ALA A 41 -5.31 -12.76 9.99
CA ALA A 41 -5.67 -11.63 9.15
C ALA A 41 -5.03 -10.31 9.63
N ILE A 42 -4.98 -10.09 10.95
CA ILE A 42 -4.33 -8.91 11.54
C ILE A 42 -2.82 -8.92 11.23
N ILE A 43 -2.16 -10.05 11.49
CA ILE A 43 -0.72 -10.20 11.23
C ILE A 43 -0.44 -9.99 9.74
N LEU A 44 -1.22 -10.62 8.87
CA LEU A 44 -1.08 -10.48 7.43
C LEU A 44 -1.22 -9.00 7.03
N SER A 45 -2.29 -8.34 7.46
CA SER A 45 -2.50 -6.91 7.16
C SER A 45 -1.34 -6.02 7.63
N ALA A 46 -0.82 -6.26 8.83
CA ALA A 46 0.30 -5.47 9.37
C ALA A 46 1.59 -5.73 8.59
N VAL A 47 1.90 -6.99 8.26
CA VAL A 47 3.09 -7.37 7.49
C VAL A 47 3.05 -6.77 6.09
N TRP A 48 1.91 -6.83 5.40
CA TRP A 48 1.77 -6.20 4.08
C TRP A 48 1.89 -4.68 4.15
N ALA A 49 1.34 -4.04 5.18
CA ALA A 49 1.49 -2.60 5.37
C ALA A 49 2.96 -2.20 5.60
N GLN A 50 3.70 -2.96 6.41
CA GLN A 50 5.12 -2.72 6.67
C GLN A 50 5.98 -2.92 5.42
N LEU A 51 5.75 -3.99 4.67
CA LEU A 51 6.46 -4.27 3.42
C LEU A 51 6.16 -3.21 2.36
N PHE A 52 4.93 -2.73 2.28
CA PHE A 52 4.55 -1.67 1.33
C PHE A 52 5.16 -0.33 1.72
N ASP A 53 5.07 0.10 2.97
CA ASP A 53 5.63 1.39 3.41
C ASP A 53 7.16 1.42 3.25
N GLN A 54 7.86 0.34 3.60
CA GLN A 54 9.31 0.26 3.39
C GLN A 54 9.68 0.27 1.91
N TYR A 55 9.03 -0.57 1.09
CA TYR A 55 9.31 -0.63 -0.35
C TYR A 55 9.03 0.70 -1.07
N VAL A 56 7.89 1.31 -0.78
CA VAL A 56 7.49 2.58 -1.39
C VAL A 56 8.40 3.71 -0.92
N ARG A 57 8.72 3.77 0.37
CA ARG A 57 9.56 4.85 0.93
C ARG A 57 10.98 4.79 0.39
N ASP A 58 11.62 3.64 0.44
CA ASP A 58 13.02 3.50 0.01
C ASP A 58 13.14 3.69 -1.51
N GLY A 59 12.19 3.15 -2.28
CA GLY A 59 12.12 3.35 -3.73
C GLY A 59 11.87 4.81 -4.11
N LEU A 60 10.93 5.48 -3.43
CA LEU A 60 10.62 6.88 -3.68
C LEU A 60 11.79 7.80 -3.28
N GLN A 61 12.43 7.54 -2.15
CA GLN A 61 13.59 8.31 -1.70
C GLN A 61 14.77 8.15 -2.66
N SER A 62 15.07 6.92 -3.08
CA SER A 62 16.12 6.65 -4.08
C SER A 62 15.84 7.38 -5.40
N THR A 63 14.59 7.35 -5.85
CA THR A 63 14.15 8.07 -7.06
C THR A 63 14.31 9.58 -6.89
N ALA A 64 13.87 10.14 -5.77
CA ALA A 64 13.98 11.57 -5.48
C ALA A 64 15.45 12.04 -5.44
N VAL A 65 16.34 11.25 -4.84
CA VAL A 65 17.78 11.53 -4.82
C VAL A 65 18.37 11.49 -6.23
N GLY A 66 17.99 10.50 -7.04
CA GLY A 66 18.41 10.42 -8.45
C GLY A 66 17.96 11.62 -9.27
N ALA A 67 16.70 12.02 -9.11
CA ALA A 67 16.12 13.23 -9.69
C ALA A 67 16.91 14.48 -9.29
N ALA A 68 17.11 14.69 -7.99
CA ALA A 68 17.84 15.84 -7.46
C ALA A 68 19.29 15.89 -7.98
N HIS A 69 19.96 14.74 -8.08
CA HIS A 69 21.33 14.66 -8.61
C HIS A 69 21.40 15.03 -10.08
N ILE A 70 20.45 14.58 -10.89
CA ILE A 70 20.38 14.93 -12.31
C ILE A 70 20.17 16.43 -12.45
N ILE A 71 19.14 16.99 -11.80
CA ILE A 71 18.85 18.42 -11.88
C ILE A 71 20.01 19.27 -11.37
N GLY A 72 20.59 18.92 -10.23
CA GLY A 72 21.70 19.67 -9.63
C GLY A 72 22.88 19.80 -10.58
N LYS A 73 23.27 18.72 -11.26
CA LYS A 73 24.33 18.75 -12.28
C LYS A 73 24.05 19.74 -13.41
N TYR A 74 22.81 19.76 -13.89
CA TYR A 74 22.45 20.66 -14.99
C TYR A 74 22.25 22.10 -14.52
N TYR A 75 21.75 22.30 -13.30
CA TYR A 75 21.66 23.61 -12.65
C TYR A 75 23.03 24.26 -12.51
N GLU A 76 24.02 23.53 -11.97
CA GLU A 76 25.40 24.01 -11.82
C GLU A 76 26.03 24.34 -13.18
N ARG A 77 25.81 23.50 -14.19
CA ARG A 77 26.36 23.69 -15.52
C ARG A 77 25.76 24.88 -16.25
N ASP A 78 24.46 25.10 -16.08
CA ASP A 78 23.73 26.16 -16.77
C ASP A 78 23.72 27.48 -15.95
N GLY A 79 24.23 27.45 -14.72
CA GLY A 79 24.34 28.62 -13.82
C GLY A 79 23.00 29.05 -13.23
N GLY A 80 21.99 28.17 -13.20
CA GLY A 80 20.66 28.50 -12.72
C GLY A 80 19.55 27.63 -13.29
N TRP A 81 18.30 27.98 -12.96
CA TRP A 81 17.12 27.34 -13.50
C TRP A 81 16.95 27.68 -14.98
N SER A 82 17.06 26.68 -15.85
CA SER A 82 16.94 26.83 -17.30
C SER A 82 16.09 25.71 -17.88
N VAL A 83 15.50 25.91 -19.07
CA VAL A 83 14.81 24.82 -19.81
C VAL A 83 15.77 23.65 -20.07
N HIS A 84 17.05 23.95 -20.26
CA HIS A 84 18.06 22.92 -20.47
C HIS A 84 18.38 22.15 -19.17
N ALA A 85 18.22 22.79 -18.01
CA ALA A 85 18.38 22.16 -16.70
C ALA A 85 17.39 21.01 -16.45
N PHE A 86 16.18 21.13 -17.01
CA PHE A 86 15.14 20.11 -16.92
C PHE A 86 15.11 19.13 -18.09
N SER A 87 16.03 19.24 -19.07
CA SER A 87 15.94 18.48 -20.33
C SER A 87 15.95 16.95 -20.19
N GLN A 88 16.53 16.43 -19.11
CA GLN A 88 16.57 14.98 -18.83
C GLN A 88 15.40 14.50 -17.99
N MET A 89 14.66 15.43 -17.36
CA MET A 89 13.67 15.12 -16.35
C MET A 89 12.44 14.36 -16.89
N PRO A 90 11.92 14.67 -18.08
CA PRO A 90 10.79 13.92 -18.64
C PRO A 90 11.12 12.44 -18.88
N ARG A 91 12.37 12.14 -19.29
CA ARG A 91 12.81 10.75 -19.47
C ARG A 91 12.95 10.04 -18.13
N PHE A 92 13.47 10.75 -17.13
CA PHE A 92 13.62 10.21 -15.78
C PHE A 92 12.26 9.88 -15.15
N GLY A 93 11.27 10.78 -15.23
CA GLY A 93 9.91 10.55 -14.73
C GLY A 93 9.23 9.34 -15.37
N ILE A 94 9.34 9.18 -16.70
CA ILE A 94 8.81 8.00 -17.40
C ILE A 94 9.49 6.71 -16.93
N MET A 95 10.83 6.72 -16.77
CA MET A 95 11.58 5.53 -16.38
C MET A 95 11.39 5.16 -14.90
N SER A 96 11.14 6.13 -14.02
CA SER A 96 10.87 5.89 -12.61
C SER A 96 9.44 5.44 -12.35
N GLY A 97 8.51 5.71 -13.28
CA GLY A 97 7.08 5.44 -13.10
C GLY A 97 6.42 6.35 -12.06
N LEU A 98 7.09 7.44 -11.69
CA LEU A 98 6.64 8.38 -10.66
C LEU A 98 6.49 9.77 -11.29
N GLY A 99 5.36 10.41 -10.98
CA GLY A 99 5.16 11.83 -11.29
C GLY A 99 6.07 12.69 -10.43
N LEU A 100 6.72 13.66 -11.06
CA LEU A 100 7.74 14.46 -10.41
C LEU A 100 7.36 15.93 -10.36
N HIS A 101 7.67 16.54 -9.23
CA HIS A 101 7.44 17.95 -8.98
C HIS A 101 8.71 18.57 -8.40
N VAL A 102 9.17 19.67 -8.98
CA VAL A 102 10.30 20.45 -8.46
C VAL A 102 9.78 21.80 -8.01
N LEU A 103 10.14 22.19 -6.79
CA LEU A 103 9.75 23.45 -6.18
C LEU A 103 10.99 24.33 -5.96
N ASN A 104 10.80 25.64 -6.05
CA ASN A 104 11.80 26.60 -5.58
C ASN A 104 11.68 26.85 -4.06
N GLU A 105 12.54 27.71 -3.52
CA GLU A 105 12.59 28.06 -2.09
C GLU A 105 11.29 28.70 -1.56
N GLU A 106 10.53 29.34 -2.44
CA GLU A 106 9.23 29.97 -2.15
C GLU A 106 8.05 29.00 -2.31
N ASN A 107 8.33 27.71 -2.52
CA ASN A 107 7.34 26.66 -2.71
C ASN A 107 6.52 26.80 -4.01
N PHE A 108 7.06 27.49 -5.02
CA PHE A 108 6.51 27.55 -6.36
C PHE A 108 6.99 26.39 -7.22
N VAL A 109 6.07 25.88 -8.02
CA VAL A 109 6.30 24.84 -9.03
C VAL A 109 7.19 25.38 -10.15
N ILE A 110 8.40 24.83 -10.29
CA ILE A 110 9.31 25.16 -11.39
C ILE A 110 9.37 24.06 -12.45
N TYR A 111 8.97 22.84 -12.10
CA TYR A 111 8.80 21.72 -13.02
C TYR A 111 7.72 20.76 -12.50
N ASP A 112 6.89 20.25 -13.41
CA ASP A 112 5.84 19.27 -13.14
C ASP A 112 5.72 18.31 -14.33
N ASP A 113 5.84 17.01 -14.10
CA ASP A 113 5.50 15.98 -15.08
C ASP A 113 4.48 14.94 -14.59
N SER A 114 3.75 15.26 -13.52
CA SER A 114 2.70 14.39 -12.97
C SER A 114 1.72 13.91 -14.05
N VAL A 115 1.45 14.75 -15.06
CA VAL A 115 0.61 14.42 -16.22
C VAL A 115 1.21 13.32 -17.12
N ALA A 116 2.52 13.30 -17.32
CA ALA A 116 3.20 12.25 -18.09
C ALA A 116 3.21 10.91 -17.33
N GLY A 117 3.37 10.95 -16.01
CA GLY A 117 3.17 9.80 -15.13
C GLY A 117 1.71 9.31 -15.14
N GLU A 118 0.75 10.23 -15.16
CA GLU A 118 -0.69 9.95 -15.17
C GLU A 118 -1.15 9.28 -16.47
N LEU A 119 -0.62 9.71 -17.62
CA LEU A 119 -0.91 9.15 -18.94
C LEU A 119 -0.35 7.72 -19.14
N MET A 120 0.71 7.36 -18.40
CA MET A 120 1.33 6.03 -18.44
C MET A 120 0.84 5.09 -17.33
N GLY A 121 0.28 5.62 -16.22
CA GLY A 121 -0.06 4.88 -15.00
C GLY A 121 -1.54 4.84 -14.60
N GLY A 122 -2.43 5.62 -15.21
CA GLY A 122 -3.86 5.62 -14.88
C GLY A 122 -4.21 6.45 -13.64
N VAL A 123 -4.57 7.72 -13.90
CA VAL A 123 -5.39 8.65 -13.11
C VAL A 123 -4.97 8.93 -11.66
N VAL A 124 -4.26 10.05 -11.46
CA VAL A 124 -4.50 11.01 -10.35
C VAL A 124 -4.07 12.41 -10.83
N SER A 125 -5.03 13.26 -11.18
CA SER A 125 -4.77 14.64 -11.61
C SER A 125 -4.64 15.56 -10.39
N PHE A 126 -3.55 16.32 -10.29
CA PHE A 126 -3.41 17.41 -9.32
C PHE A 126 -3.59 18.79 -10.01
N PRO A 127 -4.16 19.80 -9.33
CA PRO A 127 -4.39 21.11 -9.93
C PRO A 127 -3.07 21.78 -10.34
N GLN A 128 -2.92 22.07 -11.63
CA GLN A 128 -1.76 22.74 -12.21
C GLN A 128 -1.74 24.23 -11.78
N ALA A 129 -0.83 24.59 -10.87
CA ALA A 129 -0.59 25.98 -10.51
C ALA A 129 0.00 26.71 -11.74
N THR A 130 -0.79 27.60 -12.32
CA THR A 130 -0.40 28.41 -13.46
C THR A 130 0.57 29.50 -13.01
N GLY A 131 1.87 29.19 -12.97
CA GLY A 131 2.94 30.13 -12.69
C GLY A 131 4.00 30.04 -13.80
N GLY A 132 4.08 31.04 -14.66
CA GLY A 132 5.13 31.11 -15.69
C GLY A 132 6.52 31.17 -15.04
N MET A 133 7.50 30.54 -15.69
CA MET A 133 8.90 30.52 -15.23
C MET A 133 9.38 31.93 -14.82
N PRO A 134 9.88 32.12 -13.59
CA PRO A 134 10.56 33.35 -13.21
C PRO A 134 11.75 33.57 -14.14
N ARG A 135 11.79 34.73 -14.81
CA ARG A 135 12.80 35.08 -15.82
C ARG A 135 14.07 35.69 -15.23
N GLU A 136 14.31 35.56 -13.92
CA GLU A 136 15.43 36.24 -13.28
C GLU A 136 16.45 35.23 -12.76
N PRO A 137 17.74 35.38 -13.10
CA PRO A 137 18.79 34.62 -12.45
C PRO A 137 18.84 35.04 -10.98
N VAL A 138 18.64 34.07 -10.07
CA VAL A 138 18.89 34.28 -8.65
C VAL A 138 20.41 34.40 -8.50
N VAL A 139 20.84 35.63 -8.21
CA VAL A 139 22.24 36.03 -8.03
C VAL A 139 22.76 35.52 -6.69
#